data_AF-A0A0N4ZEN7-F1
#
_entry.id   AF-A0A0N4ZEN7-F1
#
_cell.length_a   1.000
_cell.length_b   1.000
_cell.length_c   1.000
_cell.angle_alpha   90.00
_cell.angle_beta   90.00
_cell.angle_gamma   90.00
#
_symmetry.space_group_name_H-M   'P 1'
#
loop_
_entity.id
_entity.type
_entity.pdbx_description
1 polymer ?
#
loop_
_entity_poly.entity_id
_entity_poly.type
_entity_poly.pdbx_seq_one_letter_code
_entity_poly.pdbx_strand_id
1 'polypeptide(L)'
;MGAKNCFGHFYIYGRFDIQFLCQDGYFEPDEVTVQLCESNVGYNDYFKWSYHTPKTSLLRFYNYSTANFFKSYYTRVLVKHRCPKDGGKPLPTPRCSIVRPSDDCLSCSNPSQPLCHLEANFSIPNKYDDCD
;
A
#
# COMPACT_ATOMS: atom_id res chain seq x y z
N MET A 1 4.03 -9.27 -9.32
CA MET A 1 2.87 -8.70 -8.63
C MET A 1 1.64 -9.18 -9.37
N GLY A 2 0.80 -9.97 -8.74
CA GLY A 2 -0.42 -10.50 -9.33
C GLY A 2 -1.63 -9.61 -9.01
N ALA A 3 -2.81 -10.08 -9.39
CA ALA A 3 -4.08 -9.50 -9.02
C ALA A 3 -4.98 -10.61 -8.46
N LYS A 4 -5.59 -10.35 -7.30
CA LYS A 4 -6.47 -11.27 -6.60
C LYS A 4 -7.81 -11.37 -7.32
N ASN A 5 -8.24 -12.58 -7.61
CA ASN A 5 -9.58 -12.82 -8.14
C ASN A 5 -10.51 -13.24 -7.01
N CYS A 6 -11.60 -12.50 -6.83
CA CYS A 6 -12.63 -12.77 -5.82
C CYS A 6 -13.93 -13.30 -6.44
N PHE A 7 -13.83 -14.09 -7.51
CA PHE A 7 -14.99 -14.74 -8.14
C PHE A 7 -15.81 -15.52 -7.12
N GLY A 8 -17.12 -15.28 -7.06
CA GLY A 8 -18.01 -15.99 -6.13
C GLY A 8 -18.04 -15.42 -4.70
N HIS A 9 -17.28 -14.36 -4.40
CA HIS A 9 -17.21 -13.74 -3.08
C HIS A 9 -17.80 -12.33 -3.07
N PHE A 10 -18.48 -11.97 -1.97
CA PHE A 10 -19.13 -10.66 -1.83
C PHE A 10 -18.18 -9.53 -1.44
N TYR A 11 -17.05 -9.86 -0.83
CA TYR A 11 -16.14 -8.89 -0.25
C TYR A 11 -14.69 -9.21 -0.58
N ILE A 12 -13.89 -8.15 -0.58
CA ILE A 12 -12.45 -8.21 -0.54
C ILE A 12 -11.97 -7.53 0.74
N TYR A 13 -11.04 -8.18 1.43
CA TYR A 13 -10.47 -7.78 2.71
C TYR A 13 -8.99 -7.55 2.56
N GLY A 14 -8.46 -6.59 3.32
CA GLY A 14 -7.03 -6.34 3.42
C GLY A 14 -6.65 -5.99 4.85
N ARG A 15 -5.67 -6.69 5.40
CA ARG A 15 -5.13 -6.45 6.74
C ARG A 15 -3.62 -6.30 6.65
N PHE A 16 -3.12 -5.13 7.03
CA PHE A 16 -1.74 -4.75 6.76
C PHE A 16 -1.05 -4.22 8.01
N ASP A 17 0.20 -4.64 8.16
CA ASP A 17 1.19 -4.10 9.09
C ASP A 17 2.36 -3.58 8.24
N ILE A 18 2.43 -2.27 8.03
CA ILE A 18 3.45 -1.62 7.21
C ILE A 18 4.46 -0.90 8.10
N GLN A 19 5.69 -1.40 8.12
CA GLN A 19 6.82 -0.77 8.78
C GLN A 19 7.54 0.14 7.79
N PHE A 20 7.68 1.42 8.12
CA PHE A 20 8.38 2.41 7.30
C PHE A 20 9.83 2.57 7.75
N LEU A 21 10.76 2.42 6.81
CA LEU A 21 12.20 2.53 7.04
C LEU A 21 12.85 3.54 6.10
N CYS A 22 13.79 4.27 6.66
CA CYS A 22 14.73 5.15 6.00
C CYS A 22 16.14 4.80 6.53
N GLN A 23 17.18 5.52 6.09
CA GLN A 23 18.57 5.11 6.32
C GLN A 23 18.92 5.17 7.81
N ASP A 24 18.41 6.19 8.50
CA ASP A 24 18.57 6.39 9.94
C ASP A 24 17.68 5.44 10.78
N GLY A 25 16.99 4.50 10.13
CA GLY A 25 16.10 3.52 10.75
C GLY A 25 14.63 3.83 10.52
N TYR A 26 13.82 3.60 11.53
CA TYR A 26 12.38 3.78 11.44
C TYR A 26 11.99 5.27 11.38
N PHE A 27 11.04 5.63 10.51
CA PHE A 27 10.57 7.02 10.38
C PHE A 27 9.04 7.12 10.30
N GLU A 28 8.50 8.28 10.64
CA GLU A 28 7.08 8.61 10.51
C GLU A 28 6.81 9.25 9.13
N PRO A 29 5.97 8.66 8.27
CA PRO A 29 5.55 9.31 7.03
C PRO A 29 4.52 10.41 7.32
N ASP A 30 4.49 11.44 6.47
CA ASP A 30 3.57 12.57 6.60
C ASP A 30 2.11 12.11 6.32
N GLU A 31 1.92 11.32 5.27
CA GLU A 31 0.60 10.83 4.83
C GLU A 31 0.71 9.46 4.17
N VAL A 32 -0.29 8.60 4.37
CA VAL A 32 -0.40 7.31 3.70
C VAL A 32 -1.80 7.15 3.11
N THR A 33 -1.88 7.02 1.80
CA THR A 33 -3.13 6.70 1.09
C THR A 33 -3.06 5.28 0.55
N VAL A 34 -3.99 4.44 0.99
CA VAL A 34 -4.14 3.08 0.47
C VAL A 34 -5.17 3.11 -0.64
N GLN A 35 -4.80 2.65 -1.81
CA GLN A 35 -5.70 2.51 -2.95
C GLN A 35 -5.91 1.04 -3.28
N LEU A 36 -7.15 0.69 -3.54
CA LEU A 36 -7.52 -0.59 -4.11
C LEU A 36 -7.75 -0.37 -5.60
N CYS A 37 -7.10 -1.19 -6.42
CA CYS A 37 -7.28 -1.19 -7.85
C CYS A 37 -8.29 -2.28 -8.22
N GLU A 38 -9.28 -1.90 -9.01
CA GLU A 38 -10.12 -2.83 -9.77
C GLU A 38 -9.58 -2.92 -11.19
N SER A 39 -9.14 -4.11 -11.57
CA SER A 39 -8.51 -4.39 -12.85
C SER A 39 -9.36 -5.32 -13.70
N ASN A 40 -9.44 -5.04 -14.99
CA ASN A 40 -9.89 -5.96 -16.04
C ASN A 40 -8.99 -5.81 -17.27
N VAL A 41 -9.24 -6.59 -18.32
CA VAL A 41 -8.43 -6.58 -19.54
C VAL A 41 -8.37 -5.15 -20.11
N GLY A 42 -7.19 -4.54 -20.02
CA GLY A 42 -6.89 -3.23 -20.61
C GLY A 42 -7.32 -2.00 -19.78
N TYR A 43 -7.87 -2.17 -18.57
CA TYR A 43 -8.36 -1.04 -17.78
C TYR A 43 -8.20 -1.26 -16.26
N ASN A 44 -7.77 -0.19 -15.57
CA ASN A 44 -7.46 -0.19 -14.14
C ASN A 44 -8.08 1.03 -13.47
N ASP A 45 -9.04 0.83 -12.58
CA ASP A 45 -9.62 1.88 -11.75
C ASP A 45 -9.00 1.86 -10.36
N TYR A 46 -8.40 2.97 -9.95
CA TYR A 46 -7.89 3.15 -8.60
C TYR A 46 -8.85 3.98 -7.78
N PHE A 47 -9.37 3.41 -6.70
CA PHE A 47 -10.13 4.16 -5.72
C PHE A 47 -9.39 4.23 -4.39
N LYS A 48 -9.61 5.35 -3.69
CA LYS A 48 -9.09 5.58 -2.34
C LYS A 48 -9.79 4.62 -1.38
N TRP A 49 -9.06 3.63 -0.89
CA TRP A 49 -9.59 2.64 0.05
C TRP A 49 -9.46 3.11 1.49
N SER A 50 -8.36 3.77 1.85
CA SER A 50 -8.21 4.46 3.13
C SER A 50 -7.15 5.57 3.10
N TYR A 51 -7.13 6.38 4.16
CA TYR A 51 -6.18 7.47 4.36
C TYR A 51 -5.77 7.56 5.81
N HIS A 52 -4.48 7.73 6.04
CA HIS A 52 -3.87 7.75 7.35
C HIS A 52 -2.84 8.86 7.44
N THR A 53 -2.71 9.45 8.62
CA THR A 53 -1.63 10.36 9.02
C THR A 53 -0.92 9.73 10.21
N PRO A 54 -0.05 8.72 9.98
CA PRO A 54 0.55 7.93 11.04
C PRO A 54 1.34 8.80 12.01
N LYS A 55 1.34 8.44 13.30
CA LYS A 55 2.16 9.07 14.37
C LYS A 55 3.34 8.22 14.82
N THR A 56 3.56 7.12 14.10
CA THR A 56 4.63 6.16 14.36
C THR A 56 5.09 5.60 13.02
N SER A 57 6.23 4.91 13.03
CA SER A 57 6.78 4.24 11.87
C SER A 57 6.05 2.95 11.47
N LEU A 58 5.09 2.48 12.28
CA LEU A 58 4.32 1.28 12.00
C LEU A 58 2.85 1.65 11.80
N LEU A 59 2.36 1.43 10.58
CA LEU A 59 0.94 1.59 10.28
C LEU A 59 0.27 0.22 10.26
N ARG A 60 -0.73 0.04 11.13
CA ARG A 60 -1.62 -1.12 11.12
C ARG A 60 -2.99 -0.69 10.66
N PHE A 61 -3.56 -1.38 9.68
CA PHE A 61 -4.92 -1.11 9.24
C PHE A 61 -5.62 -2.36 8.71
N TYR A 62 -6.95 -2.30 8.74
CA TYR A 62 -7.84 -3.28 8.19
C TYR A 62 -8.92 -2.56 7.37
N ASN A 63 -9.15 -3.01 6.14
CA ASN A 63 -10.21 -2.52 5.28
C ASN A 63 -10.93 -3.66 4.59
N TYR A 64 -12.14 -3.36 4.12
CA TYR A 64 -12.88 -4.23 3.22
C TYR A 64 -13.70 -3.41 2.24
N SER A 65 -14.01 -4.00 1.09
CA SER A 65 -14.91 -3.45 0.07
C SER A 65 -15.76 -4.56 -0.53
N THR A 66 -16.91 -4.21 -1.09
CA THR A 66 -17.67 -5.14 -1.92
C THR A 66 -16.86 -5.50 -3.16
N ALA A 67 -16.78 -6.78 -3.50
CA ALA A 67 -16.12 -7.22 -4.71
C ALA A 67 -17.10 -7.22 -5.89
N ASN A 68 -16.69 -6.60 -6.98
CA ASN A 68 -17.20 -6.86 -8.32
C ASN A 68 -16.74 -8.24 -8.82
N PHE A 69 -17.70 -9.05 -9.29
CA PHE A 69 -17.50 -10.41 -9.78
C PHE A 69 -16.64 -10.51 -11.05
N PHE A 70 -16.40 -9.43 -11.80
CA PHE A 70 -15.65 -9.49 -13.06
C PHE A 70 -14.31 -8.76 -13.02
N LYS A 71 -13.85 -8.42 -11.82
CA LYS A 71 -12.62 -7.65 -11.62
C LYS A 71 -11.60 -8.46 -10.82
N SER A 72 -10.34 -8.20 -11.12
CA SER A 72 -9.20 -8.61 -10.32
C SER A 72 -8.74 -7.43 -9.46
N TYR A 73 -8.15 -7.71 -8.30
CA TYR A 73 -7.83 -6.68 -7.31
C TYR A 73 -6.37 -6.70 -6.92
N TYR A 74 -5.78 -5.52 -6.78
CA TYR A 74 -4.49 -5.37 -6.12
C TYR A 74 -4.44 -4.02 -5.43
N THR A 75 -3.54 -3.89 -4.46
CA THR A 75 -3.38 -2.64 -3.72
C THR A 75 -2.14 -1.88 -4.15
N ARG A 76 -2.21 -0.55 -4.06
CA ARG A 76 -1.02 0.29 -3.98
C ARG A 76 -1.13 1.24 -2.80
N VAL A 77 0.00 1.53 -2.17
CA VAL A 77 0.08 2.40 -0.99
C VAL A 77 0.95 3.58 -1.36
N LEU A 78 0.33 4.75 -1.44
CA LEU A 78 0.99 6.02 -1.71
C LEU A 78 1.46 6.59 -0.37
N VAL A 79 2.77 6.78 -0.23
CA VAL A 79 3.39 7.23 1.02
C VAL A 79 4.06 8.57 0.75
N LYS A 80 3.59 9.62 1.42
CA LYS A 80 4.21 10.93 1.41
C LYS A 80 5.21 11.00 2.56
N HIS A 81 6.47 11.27 2.25
CA HIS A 81 7.56 11.21 3.23
C HIS A 81 8.72 12.14 2.85
N ARG A 82 9.62 12.35 3.81
CA ARG A 82 10.83 13.19 3.65
C ARG A 82 12.13 12.40 3.60
N CYS A 83 12.05 11.06 3.55
CA CYS A 83 13.22 10.19 3.38
C CYS A 83 13.97 10.52 2.06
N PRO A 84 15.27 10.83 2.10
CA PRO A 84 16.07 11.15 0.93
C PRO A 84 16.44 9.89 0.12
N LYS A 85 16.59 10.03 -1.21
CA LYS A 85 16.98 8.92 -2.11
C LYS A 85 18.38 8.38 -1.82
N ASP A 86 19.30 9.27 -1.45
CA ASP A 86 20.74 8.98 -1.38
C ASP A 86 21.31 9.02 0.03
N GLY A 87 20.44 8.96 1.05
CA GLY A 87 20.90 8.97 2.43
C GLY A 87 21.45 10.31 2.94
N GLY A 88 21.06 11.39 2.27
CA GLY A 88 21.42 12.75 2.67
C GLY A 88 20.57 13.28 3.83
N LYS A 89 20.46 14.60 3.93
CA LYS A 89 19.56 15.25 4.88
C LYS A 89 18.08 15.03 4.48
N PRO A 90 17.14 15.03 5.44
CA PRO A 90 15.71 15.01 5.15
C PRO A 90 15.31 16.06 4.11
N LEU A 91 14.42 15.69 3.21
CA LEU A 91 13.97 16.60 2.16
C LEU A 91 13.14 17.75 2.76
N PRO A 92 13.38 19.00 2.36
CA PRO A 92 12.58 20.14 2.83
C PRO A 92 11.12 20.03 2.36
N THR A 93 10.91 19.48 1.17
CA THR A 93 9.60 19.20 0.59
C THR A 93 9.35 17.69 0.62
N PRO A 94 8.20 17.23 1.13
CA PRO A 94 7.84 15.81 1.08
C PRO A 94 7.71 15.34 -0.36
N ARG A 95 8.21 14.15 -0.65
CA ARG A 95 7.94 13.43 -1.89
C ARG A 95 6.93 12.31 -1.63
N CYS A 96 6.34 11.82 -2.70
CA CYS A 96 5.40 10.69 -2.62
C CYS A 96 6.00 9.49 -3.35
N SER A 97 5.89 8.30 -2.75
CA SER A 97 6.36 7.04 -3.33
C SER A 97 5.30 5.95 -3.25
N ILE A 98 5.29 5.06 -4.24
CA ILE A 98 4.30 4.00 -4.38
C ILE A 98 4.89 2.66 -3.89
N VAL A 99 4.38 2.15 -2.78
CA VAL A 99 4.61 0.78 -2.33
C VAL A 99 3.52 -0.11 -2.92
N ARG A 100 3.90 -1.23 -3.54
CA ARG A 100 2.95 -2.20 -4.12
C ARG A 100 3.01 -3.52 -3.34
N PRO A 101 2.11 -3.74 -2.37
CA PRO A 101 1.96 -5.03 -1.70
C PRO A 101 1.68 -6.17 -2.70
N SER A 102 2.01 -7.40 -2.32
CA SER A 102 1.55 -8.59 -3.06
C SER A 102 0.02 -8.66 -3.02
N ASP A 103 -0.59 -9.20 -4.07
CA ASP A 103 -2.02 -9.55 -4.09
C ASP A 103 -2.36 -10.67 -3.10
N ASP A 104 -1.37 -11.45 -2.67
CA ASP A 104 -1.50 -12.34 -1.53
C ASP A 104 -1.87 -11.62 -0.24
N CYS A 105 -1.70 -10.30 -0.15
CA CYS A 105 -2.14 -9.51 1.00
C CYS A 105 -3.67 -9.28 1.04
N LEU A 106 -4.39 -9.75 0.02
CA LEU A 106 -5.84 -9.64 -0.08
C LEU A 106 -6.52 -11.00 0.09
N SER A 107 -7.70 -10.94 0.68
CA SER A 107 -8.55 -12.10 0.92
C SER A 107 -9.97 -11.86 0.44
N CYS A 108 -10.58 -12.89 -0.13
CA CYS A 108 -11.95 -12.84 -0.62
C CYS A 108 -12.94 -13.53 0.33
N SER A 109 -12.44 -14.32 1.28
CA SER A 109 -13.25 -15.24 2.09
C SER A 109 -13.12 -15.04 3.59
N ASN A 110 -12.00 -14.49 4.05
CA ASN A 110 -11.72 -14.36 5.48
C ASN A 110 -11.23 -12.95 5.83
N PRO A 111 -11.96 -12.17 6.64
CA PRO A 111 -11.49 -10.85 7.08
C PRO A 111 -10.27 -10.91 8.02
N SER A 112 -10.02 -12.05 8.66
CA SER A 112 -8.93 -12.19 9.64
C SER A 112 -7.58 -12.49 9.01
N GLN A 113 -7.55 -12.88 7.74
CA GLN A 113 -6.36 -13.37 7.04
C GLN A 113 -6.37 -12.98 5.57
N PRO A 114 -5.19 -12.77 4.95
CA PRO A 114 -3.88 -12.80 5.59
C PRO A 114 -3.59 -11.50 6.35
N LEU A 115 -2.73 -11.61 7.37
CA LEU A 115 -2.05 -10.44 7.92
C LEU A 115 -0.81 -10.20 7.07
N CYS A 116 -0.84 -9.12 6.29
CA CYS A 116 0.24 -8.76 5.39
C CYS A 116 1.26 -7.89 6.11
N HIS A 117 2.43 -8.47 6.39
CA HIS A 117 3.58 -7.75 6.94
C HIS A 117 4.44 -7.19 5.80
N LEU A 118 4.68 -5.89 5.81
CA LEU A 118 5.43 -5.19 4.76
C LEU A 118 6.48 -4.27 5.36
N GLU A 119 7.67 -4.31 4.79
CA GLU A 119 8.73 -3.35 5.07
C GLU A 119 8.92 -2.41 3.88
N ALA A 120 8.50 -1.16 4.08
CA ALA A 120 8.64 -0.07 3.13
C ALA A 120 9.95 0.69 3.40
N ASN A 121 11.05 0.21 2.81
CA ASN A 121 12.39 0.78 2.98
C ASN A 121 12.77 1.73 1.84
N PHE A 122 12.55 3.03 2.07
CA PHE A 122 12.74 4.09 1.07
C PHE A 122 14.19 4.51 0.85
N SER A 123 15.14 3.88 1.54
CA SER A 123 16.58 4.12 1.34
C SER A 123 17.19 3.22 0.28
N ILE A 124 16.43 2.26 -0.25
CA ILE A 124 16.87 1.45 -1.38
C ILE A 124 16.60 2.25 -2.66
N PRO A 125 17.64 2.68 -3.39
CA PRO A 125 17.46 3.47 -4.61
C PRO A 125 16.63 2.72 -5.64
N ASN A 126 15.74 3.44 -6.34
CA ASN A 126 14.90 2.92 -7.43
C ASN A 126 13.98 1.75 -7.06
N LYS A 127 13.79 1.45 -5.76
CA LYS A 127 12.87 0.39 -5.32
C LYS A 127 11.39 0.75 -5.52
N TYR A 128 11.06 2.03 -5.39
CA TYR A 128 9.69 2.53 -5.45
C TYR A 128 9.57 3.62 -6.51
N ASP A 129 8.45 3.57 -7.24
CA ASP A 129 8.08 4.64 -8.17
C ASP A 129 7.65 5.89 -7.39
N ASP A 130 7.85 7.06 -7.99
CA ASP A 130 7.28 8.30 -7.49
C ASP A 130 5.77 8.32 -7.77
N CYS A 131 4.98 8.98 -6.92
CA CYS A 131 3.57 9.22 -7.23
C CYS A 131 3.50 10.26 -8.35
N ASP A 132 2.84 9.93 -9.46
CA ASP A 132 2.49 10.89 -10.53
C ASP A 132 1.63 12.05 -10.02
#